data_AF-A0A351BKU8-F1
#
_entry.id   AF-A0A351BKU8-F1
#
_cell.length_a   1.000
_cell.length_b   1.000
_cell.length_c   1.000
_cell.angle_alpha   90.00
_cell.angle_beta   90.00
_cell.angle_gamma   90.00
#
_symmetry.space_group_name_H-M   'P 1'
#
loop_
_entity.id
_entity.type
_entity.pdbx_description
1 polymer ?
#
loop_
_entity_poly.entity_id
_entity_poly.type
_entity_poly.pdbx_seq_one_letter_code
_entity_poly.pdbx_strand_id
1 'polypeptide(L)'
;GSNSLALVMTLIIAAVYLLGALEILEFRRATSSLAEALAAIPAALPTLVDWLGRLHPSLQNPVRLRIEGERSGLPGPALTPYLVGLLVMLGMLGTFLGMVVTLDGAVAALR
;
A
#
# COMPACT_ATOMS: atom_id res chain seq x y z
N GLY A 1 22.36 26.78 2.49
CA GLY A 1 22.12 25.42 1.98
C GLY A 1 20.80 24.82 2.47
N SER A 2 19.71 25.59 2.49
CA SER A 2 18.40 25.13 3.02
C SER A 2 17.58 24.27 2.03
N ASN A 3 17.95 24.25 0.75
CA ASN A 3 17.17 23.57 -0.29
C ASN A 3 17.46 22.06 -0.40
N SER A 4 18.64 21.59 0.01
CA SER A 4 19.01 20.17 -0.14
C SER A 4 18.20 19.25 0.76
N LEU A 5 17.95 19.66 2.02
CA LEU A 5 17.18 18.87 2.97
C LEU A 5 15.71 18.76 2.54
N ALA A 6 15.11 19.88 2.10
CA ALA A 6 13.76 19.89 1.56
C ALA A 6 13.63 18.97 0.34
N LEU A 7 14.58 19.04 -0.60
CA LEU A 7 14.64 18.16 -1.77
C LEU A 7 14.71 16.67 -1.38
N VAL A 8 15.55 16.31 -0.41
CA VAL A 8 15.65 14.93 0.06
C VAL A 8 14.32 14.46 0.67
N MET A 9 13.67 15.29 1.49
CA MET A 9 12.36 14.94 2.05
C MET A 9 11.30 14.76 0.96
N THR A 10 11.24 15.65 -0.03
CA THR A 10 10.32 15.51 -1.16
C THR A 10 10.57 14.22 -1.94
N LEU A 11 11.83 13.85 -2.16
CA LEU A 11 12.19 12.61 -2.86
C LEU A 11 11.75 11.37 -2.08
N ILE A 12 11.93 11.37 -0.76
CA ILE A 12 11.47 10.28 0.11
C ILE A 12 9.95 10.16 0.06
N ILE A 13 9.22 11.27 0.18
CA ILE A 13 7.76 11.28 0.09
C ILE A 13 7.30 10.73 -1.27
N ALA A 14 7.91 11.18 -2.37
CA ALA A 14 7.59 10.70 -3.71
C ALA A 14 7.83 9.19 -3.86
N ALA A 15 8.95 8.68 -3.34
CA ALA A 15 9.25 7.24 -3.36
C ALA A 15 8.21 6.41 -2.59
N VAL A 16 7.78 6.89 -1.43
CA VAL A 16 6.75 6.21 -0.60
C VAL A 16 5.41 6.18 -1.32
N TYR A 17 5.01 7.27 -1.99
CA TYR A 17 3.82 7.28 -2.84
C TYR A 17 3.90 6.30 -4.02
N LEU A 18 5.06 6.22 -4.67
CA LEU A 18 5.30 5.25 -5.76
C LEU A 18 5.14 3.81 -5.28
N LEU A 19 5.69 3.48 -4.11
CA LEU A 19 5.51 2.15 -3.51
C LEU A 19 4.04 1.83 -3.23
N GLY A 20 3.28 2.79 -2.71
CA GLY A 20 1.83 2.63 -2.49
C GLY A 20 1.05 2.47 -3.80
N ALA A 21 1.41 3.22 -4.85
CA ALA A 21 0.78 3.10 -6.15
C ALA A 21 1.01 1.72 -6.79
N LEU A 22 2.22 1.15 -6.65
CA LEU A 22 2.55 -0.20 -7.12
C LEU A 22 1.72 -1.26 -6.38
N GLU A 23 1.57 -1.14 -5.06
CA GLU A 23 0.72 -2.05 -4.28
C GLU A 23 -0.75 -1.99 -4.76
N ILE A 24 -1.29 -0.80 -4.97
CA ILE A 24 -2.67 -0.63 -5.46
C ILE A 24 -2.84 -1.27 -6.84
N LEU A 25 -1.83 -1.20 -7.70
CA LEU A 25 -1.87 -1.83 -9.03
C LEU A 25 -1.93 -3.35 -8.92
N GLU A 26 -1.11 -3.96 -8.05
CA GLU A 26 -1.14 -5.40 -7.78
C GLU A 26 -2.47 -5.83 -7.16
N PHE A 27 -2.99 -5.06 -6.20
CA PHE A 27 -4.31 -5.31 -5.61
C PHE A 27 -5.44 -5.24 -6.65
N ARG A 28 -5.36 -4.30 -7.59
CA ARG A 28 -6.31 -4.18 -8.70
C ARG A 28 -6.24 -5.39 -9.64
N ARG A 29 -5.03 -5.88 -9.97
CA ARG A 29 -4.85 -7.09 -10.80
C ARG A 29 -5.43 -8.33 -10.15
N ALA A 30 -5.19 -8.50 -8.84
CA ALA A 30 -5.79 -9.60 -8.10
C ALA A 30 -7.33 -9.49 -8.11
N THR A 31 -7.87 -8.32 -7.80
CA THR A 31 -9.33 -8.09 -7.77
C THR A 31 -9.97 -8.27 -9.15
N SER A 32 -9.32 -7.84 -10.24
CA SER A 32 -9.85 -8.04 -11.59
C SER A 32 -9.88 -9.51 -11.98
N SER A 33 -8.84 -10.29 -11.64
CA SER A 33 -8.83 -11.74 -11.89
C SER A 33 -10.00 -12.45 -11.19
N LEU A 34 -10.37 -11.98 -9.99
CA LEU A 34 -11.52 -12.49 -9.26
C LEU A 34 -12.84 -12.12 -9.93
N ALA A 35 -13.00 -10.86 -10.36
CA ALA A 35 -14.19 -10.40 -11.06
C ALA A 35 -14.40 -11.15 -12.39
N GLU A 36 -13.33 -11.37 -13.15
CA GLU A 36 -13.37 -12.15 -14.40
C GLU A 36 -13.72 -13.62 -14.14
N ALA A 37 -13.09 -14.26 -13.14
CA ALA A 37 -13.39 -15.65 -12.79
C ALA A 37 -14.83 -15.85 -12.29
N LEU A 38 -15.38 -14.86 -11.56
CA LEU A 38 -16.79 -14.85 -11.14
C LEU A 38 -17.75 -14.65 -12.31
N ALA A 39 -17.43 -13.79 -13.27
CA ALA A 39 -18.24 -13.57 -14.46
C ALA A 39 -18.26 -14.79 -15.39
N ALA A 40 -17.18 -15.57 -15.40
CA ALA A 40 -17.00 -16.75 -16.25
C ALA A 40 -17.31 -18.08 -15.54
N ILE A 41 -18.19 -18.10 -14.53
CA ILE A 41 -18.62 -19.33 -13.83
C ILE A 41 -19.50 -20.19 -14.76
N PRO A 42 -19.05 -21.39 -15.18
CA PRO A 42 -19.90 -22.31 -15.94
C PRO A 42 -21.04 -22.88 -15.09
N ALA A 43 -22.17 -23.21 -15.71
CA ALA A 43 -23.35 -23.76 -15.03
C ALA A 43 -23.10 -25.12 -14.34
N ALA A 44 -22.06 -25.85 -14.77
CA ALA A 44 -21.54 -27.03 -14.10
C ALA A 44 -20.04 -26.81 -13.83
N LEU A 45 -19.64 -26.65 -12.56
CA LEU A 45 -18.25 -26.69 -12.15
C LEU A 45 -17.90 -28.16 -11.80
N PRO A 46 -17.18 -28.89 -12.67
CA PRO A 46 -16.77 -30.25 -12.36
C PRO A 46 -15.71 -30.29 -11.27
N THR A 47 -14.86 -29.25 -11.14
CA THR A 47 -13.78 -29.23 -10.15
C THR A 47 -13.47 -27.81 -9.71
N LEU A 48 -13.49 -27.57 -8.40
CA LEU A 48 -13.18 -26.26 -7.82
C LEU A 48 -11.72 -25.82 -8.07
N VAL A 49 -10.80 -26.79 -8.16
CA VAL A 49 -9.36 -26.56 -8.36
C VAL A 49 -9.06 -25.92 -9.72
N ASP A 50 -9.77 -26.32 -10.77
CA ASP A 50 -9.57 -25.78 -12.13
C ASP A 50 -10.07 -24.34 -12.24
N TRP A 51 -11.13 -24.01 -11.51
CA TRP A 51 -11.63 -22.65 -11.41
C TRP A 51 -10.73 -21.76 -10.54
N LEU A 52 -10.25 -22.28 -9.39
CA LEU A 52 -9.26 -21.61 -8.54
C LEU A 52 -7.96 -21.31 -9.30
N GLY A 53 -7.53 -22.19 -10.20
CA GLY A 53 -6.33 -21.99 -11.02
C GLY A 53 -6.38 -20.76 -11.94
N ARG A 54 -7.56 -20.22 -12.22
CA ARG A 54 -7.74 -18.98 -13.02
C ARG A 54 -7.60 -17.70 -12.19
N LEU A 55 -7.65 -17.82 -10.86
CA LEU A 55 -7.47 -16.71 -9.95
C LEU A 55 -5.98 -16.42 -9.74
N HIS A 56 -5.67 -15.15 -9.46
CA HIS A 56 -4.33 -14.78 -9.02
C HIS A 56 -3.86 -15.63 -7.83
N PRO A 57 -2.60 -16.10 -7.77
CA PRO A 57 -2.11 -17.00 -6.71
C PRO A 57 -2.36 -16.50 -5.28
N SER A 58 -2.34 -15.17 -5.08
CA SER A 58 -2.64 -14.57 -3.77
C SER A 58 -4.09 -14.77 -3.30
N LEU A 59 -5.03 -15.04 -4.23
CA LEU A 59 -6.45 -15.21 -3.95
C LEU A 59 -6.90 -16.67 -3.86
N GLN A 60 -6.11 -17.63 -4.36
CA GLN A 60 -6.52 -19.03 -4.42
C GLN A 60 -6.79 -19.64 -3.03
N ASN A 61 -5.86 -19.46 -2.09
CA ASN A 61 -6.00 -19.95 -0.72
C ASN A 61 -7.16 -19.29 0.07
N PRO A 62 -7.29 -17.95 0.12
CA PRO A 62 -8.38 -17.30 0.84
C PRO A 62 -9.76 -17.58 0.22
N VAL A 63 -9.86 -17.72 -1.11
CA VAL A 63 -11.12 -18.11 -1.77
C VAL A 63 -11.47 -19.56 -1.45
N ARG A 64 -10.50 -20.49 -1.47
CA ARG A 64 -10.72 -21.88 -1.07
C ARG A 64 -11.24 -21.99 0.36
N LEU A 65 -10.57 -21.35 1.32
CA LEU A 65 -10.99 -21.34 2.73
C LEU A 65 -12.41 -20.79 2.91
N ARG A 66 -12.76 -19.75 2.15
CA ARG A 66 -14.09 -19.13 2.19
C ARG A 66 -15.19 -20.02 1.60
N ILE A 67 -14.86 -20.84 0.62
CA ILE A 67 -15.78 -21.87 0.05
C ILE A 67 -15.91 -23.06 1.00
N GLU A 68 -14.83 -23.43 1.69
CA GLU A 68 -14.80 -24.47 2.74
C GLU A 68 -15.49 -24.04 4.04
N GLY A 69 -15.97 -22.79 4.13
CA GLY A 69 -16.74 -22.28 5.28
C GLY A 69 -15.89 -21.61 6.35
N GLU A 70 -14.57 -21.53 6.19
CA GLU A 70 -13.71 -20.74 7.06
C GLU A 70 -13.80 -19.26 6.69
N ARG A 71 -14.04 -18.40 7.68
CA ARG A 71 -14.07 -16.94 7.50
C ARG A 71 -12.65 -16.40 7.29
N SER A 72 -12.10 -16.61 6.11
CA SER A 72 -10.89 -15.95 5.64
C SER A 72 -11.26 -14.56 5.09
N GLY A 73 -10.59 -13.52 5.57
CA GLY A 73 -10.63 -12.20 4.95
C GLY A 73 -9.89 -12.26 3.61
N LEU A 74 -10.45 -11.61 2.58
CA LEU A 74 -9.70 -11.42 1.33
C LEU A 74 -8.42 -10.62 1.64
N PRO A 75 -7.29 -10.94 1.01
CA PRO A 75 -6.02 -10.27 1.28
C PRO A 75 -6.18 -8.80 0.94
N GLY A 76 -6.13 -7.94 1.97
CA GLY A 76 -6.14 -6.49 1.82
C GLY A 76 -4.75 -5.95 1.47
N PRO A 77 -4.63 -4.66 1.14
CA PRO A 77 -3.34 -4.00 0.99
C PRO A 77 -2.54 -4.12 2.29
N ALA A 78 -1.42 -4.84 2.24
CA ALA A 78 -0.61 -5.17 3.42
C ALA A 78 0.39 -4.06 3.77
N LEU A 79 0.91 -3.34 2.77
CA LEU A 79 1.91 -2.28 2.89
C LEU A 79 1.27 -0.91 3.14
N THR A 80 0.05 -0.67 2.66
CA THR A 80 -0.63 0.63 2.77
C THR A 80 -0.66 1.19 4.21
N PRO A 81 -1.00 0.43 5.26
CA PRO A 81 -0.96 0.95 6.63
C PRO A 81 0.45 1.36 7.07
N TYR A 82 1.48 0.61 6.67
CA TYR A 82 2.88 0.93 6.99
C TYR A 82 3.38 2.17 6.25
N LEU A 83 3.01 2.32 4.96
CA LEU A 83 3.36 3.50 4.17
C LEU A 83 2.70 4.76 4.74
N VAL A 84 1.43 4.67 5.15
CA VAL A 84 0.73 5.76 5.84
C VAL A 84 1.45 6.09 7.15
N GLY A 85 1.75 5.09 7.99
CA GLY A 85 2.47 5.31 9.24
C GLY A 85 3.83 5.99 9.03
N LEU A 86 4.60 5.54 8.04
CA LEU A 86 5.89 6.11 7.68
C LEU A 86 5.75 7.57 7.20
N LEU A 87 4.74 7.88 6.38
CA LEU A 87 4.45 9.26 5.96
C LEU A 87 4.10 10.17 7.15
N VAL A 88 3.32 9.67 8.12
CA VAL A 88 3.02 10.43 9.34
C VAL A 88 4.30 10.70 10.13
N MET A 89 5.13 9.68 10.37
CA MET A 89 6.40 9.85 11.08
C MET A 89 7.31 10.84 10.36
N LEU A 90 7.37 10.77 9.03
CA LEU A 90 8.15 11.68 8.20
C LEU A 90 7.60 13.12 8.27
N GLY A 91 6.28 13.30 8.31
CA GLY A 91 5.64 14.60 8.51
C GLY A 91 5.99 15.20 9.87
N MET A 92 5.93 14.40 10.94
CA MET A 92 6.34 14.85 12.28
C MET A 92 7.83 15.23 12.34
N LEU A 93 8.69 14.46 11.67
CA LEU A 93 10.12 14.79 11.55
C LEU A 93 10.33 16.12 10.81
N GLY A 94 9.57 16.37 9.74
CA GLY A 94 9.61 17.63 9.00
C GLY A 94 9.23 18.83 9.87
N THR A 95 8.16 18.71 10.65
CA THR A 95 7.75 19.76 11.60
C THR A 95 8.81 19.99 12.67
N PHE A 96 9.40 18.92 13.21
CA PHE A 96 10.49 19.02 14.19
C PHE A 96 11.70 19.78 13.63
N LEU A 97 12.17 19.40 12.43
CA LEU A 97 13.28 20.07 11.76
C LEU A 97 12.96 21.53 11.44
N GLY A 98 11.72 21.83 11.03
CA GLY A 98 11.26 23.19 10.80
C GLY A 98 11.38 24.05 12.06
N MET A 99 10.98 23.53 13.23
CA MET A 99 11.13 24.23 14.50
C MET A 99 12.59 24.50 14.87
N VAL A 100 13.49 23.52 14.67
CA VAL A 100 14.94 23.70 14.93
C VAL A 100 15.52 24.84 14.08
N VAL A 101 15.20 24.87 12.78
CA VAL A 101 15.67 25.94 11.88
C VAL A 101 15.13 27.32 12.29
N THR A 102 13.87 27.40 12.75
CA THR A 102 13.32 28.68 13.23
C THR A 102 13.99 29.17 14.50
N LEU A 103 14.35 28.27 15.43
CA LEU A 103 15.10 28.60 16.64
C LEU A 103 16.50 29.14 16.32
N ASP A 104 17.23 28.45 15.43
CA ASP A 104 18.54 28.92 14.98
C ASP A 104 18.45 30.31 14.33
N GLY A 105 17.40 30.56 13.54
CA GLY A 105 17.13 31.86 12.93
C GLY A 105 16.86 32.97 13.97
N ALA A 106 16.11 32.68 15.02
CA ALA A 106 15.84 33.63 16.10
C ALA A 106 17.11 33.96 16.92
N VAL A 107 17.93 32.96 17.21
CA VAL A 107 19.23 33.15 17.90
C VAL A 107 20.18 34.00 17.05
N ALA A 108 20.21 33.79 15.74
CA ALA A 108 21.02 34.59 14.83
C ALA A 108 20.57 36.07 14.78
N ALA A 109 19.27 36.34 14.88
CA ALA A 109 18.73 37.71 14.86
C ALA A 109 18.99 38.49 16.16
N LEU A 110 19.32 37.79 17.26
CA LEU A 110 19.61 38.39 18.56
C LEU A 110 21.11 38.69 18.76
N ARG A 111 21.99 38.20 17.88
CA ARG A 111 23.42 38.51 17.85
C ARG A 111 23.72 39.63 16.86
#